data_AF-A0A0S4KF85-F1
#
_entry.id   AF-A0A0S4KF85-F1
#
_cell.length_a   1.000
_cell.length_b   1.000
_cell.length_c   1.000
_cell.angle_alpha   90.00
_cell.angle_beta   90.00
_cell.angle_gamma   90.00
#
_symmetry.space_group_name_H-M   'P 1'
#
loop_
_entity.id
_entity.type
_entity.pdbx_description
1 polymer ?
#
loop_
_entity_poly.entity_id
_entity_poly.type
_entity_poly.pdbx_seq_one_letter_code
_entity_poly.pdbx_strand_id
1 'polypeptide(L)'
;MSHATSDLEFFMCDMCRVYVHRDIYCNHRRECKGLDSKELKKGEVNALSEAIGKTCRATHLNGATAVPLQRVEKIGESKRRHKIADEYVREKDEILKQRMENAADLLALLE
;
A
#
# COMPACT_ATOMS: atom_id res chain seq x y z
N MET A 1 22.38 39.50 29.78
CA MET A 1 21.54 38.39 29.28
C MET A 1 22.33 37.12 29.49
N SER A 2 22.02 36.35 30.53
CA SER A 2 22.69 35.08 30.84
C SER A 2 22.32 34.05 29.78
N HIS A 3 23.33 33.51 29.10
CA HIS A 3 23.18 32.36 28.21
C HIS A 3 22.57 31.21 29.00
N ALA A 4 21.32 30.86 28.70
CA ALA A 4 20.69 29.66 29.22
C ALA A 4 21.41 28.46 28.60
N THR A 5 22.28 27.81 29.37
CA THR A 5 22.70 26.44 29.08
C THR A 5 21.47 25.58 29.34
N SER A 6 20.73 25.27 28.27
CA SER A 6 19.71 24.22 28.36
C SER A 6 20.40 22.95 28.84
N ASP A 7 19.91 22.38 29.94
CA ASP A 7 20.36 21.08 30.41
C ASP A 7 20.07 20.08 29.29
N LEU A 8 21.11 19.69 28.55
CA LEU A 8 21.02 18.73 27.46
C LEU A 8 20.77 17.33 28.06
N GLU A 9 19.54 17.07 28.48
CA GLU A 9 19.12 15.77 28.99
C GLU A 9 18.98 14.80 27.81
N PHE A 10 19.87 13.82 27.75
CA PHE A 10 19.83 12.74 26.76
C PHE A 10 19.32 11.44 27.38
N PHE A 11 18.43 10.76 26.67
CA PHE A 11 17.93 9.44 27.02
C PHE A 11 18.40 8.39 26.02
N MET A 12 18.77 7.21 26.51
CA MET A 12 19.08 6.07 25.66
C MET A 12 17.80 5.35 25.24
N CYS A 13 17.64 5.12 23.94
CA CYS A 13 16.57 4.28 23.42
C CYS A 13 16.87 2.80 23.72
N ASP A 14 15.94 2.10 24.34
CA ASP A 14 16.03 0.67 24.66
C ASP A 14 16.10 -0.22 23.40
N MET A 15 15.39 0.18 22.35
CA MET A 15 15.26 -0.58 21.10
C MET A 15 16.46 -0.45 20.14
N CYS A 16 17.06 0.74 20.03
CA CYS A 16 18.18 0.97 19.11
C CYS A 16 19.48 1.43 19.77
N ARG A 17 19.50 1.60 21.09
CA ARG A 17 20.67 1.99 21.90
C ARG A 17 21.31 3.33 21.52
N VAL A 18 20.61 4.17 20.75
CA VAL A 18 21.04 5.53 20.41
C VAL A 18 20.63 6.49 21.53
N TYR A 19 21.51 7.44 21.85
CA TYR A 19 21.20 8.56 22.75
C TYR A 19 20.46 9.66 22.00
N VAL A 20 19.35 10.10 22.56
CA VAL A 20 18.43 11.04 21.93
C VAL A 20 18.04 12.11 22.96
N HIS A 21 17.99 13.38 22.55
CA HIS A 21 17.61 14.47 23.44
C HIS A 21 16.17 14.28 23.98
N ARG A 22 15.90 14.73 25.21
CA ARG A 22 14.61 14.59 25.88
C ARG A 22 13.43 15.03 25.02
N ASP A 23 13.56 16.18 24.34
CA ASP A 23 12.48 16.78 23.54
C ASP A 23 12.02 15.90 22.38
N ILE A 24 12.93 15.07 21.84
CA ILE A 24 12.66 14.21 20.69
C ILE A 24 12.60 12.72 21.06
N TYR A 25 12.90 12.35 22.31
CA TYR A 25 12.91 10.97 22.78
C TYR A 25 11.55 10.27 22.62
N CYS A 26 10.46 10.93 23.03
CA CYS A 26 9.11 10.37 22.91
C CYS A 26 8.72 10.08 21.46
N ASN A 27 9.05 11.00 20.54
CA ASN A 27 8.78 10.82 19.11
C ASN A 27 9.65 9.71 18.53
N HIS A 28 10.95 9.73 18.85
CA HIS A 28 11.87 8.68 18.47
C HIS A 28 11.38 7.30 18.93
N ARG A 29 10.95 7.14 20.19
CA ARG A 29 10.49 5.87 20.73
C ARG A 29 9.22 5.35 20.04
N ARG A 30 8.32 6.23 19.60
CA ARG A 30 7.11 5.84 18.85
C ARG A 30 7.43 5.34 17.44
N GLU A 31 8.47 5.88 16.81
CA GLU A 31 8.85 5.55 15.43
C GLU A 31 9.98 4.54 15.32
N CYS A 32 10.74 4.33 16.40
CA CYS A 32 11.85 3.41 16.42
C CYS A 32 11.33 1.96 16.34
N LYS A 33 11.91 1.20 15.42
CA LYS A 33 11.54 -0.19 15.15
C LYS A 33 12.57 -1.20 15.69
N GLY A 34 13.67 -0.72 16.27
CA GLY A 34 14.83 -1.52 16.67
C GLY A 34 15.91 -1.63 15.59
N LEU A 35 17.08 -2.12 15.98
CA LEU A 35 18.24 -2.29 15.09
C LEU A 35 18.02 -3.38 14.03
N ASP A 36 17.32 -4.46 14.39
CA ASP A 36 17.10 -5.63 13.53
C ASP A 36 15.71 -5.64 12.87
N SER A 37 15.04 -4.48 12.83
CA SER A 37 13.72 -4.43 12.22
C SER A 37 13.79 -4.62 10.71
N LYS A 38 12.91 -5.48 10.19
CA LYS A 38 12.63 -5.59 8.75
C LYS A 38 11.55 -4.60 8.30
N GLU A 39 10.97 -3.84 9.24
CA GLU A 39 9.95 -2.84 8.96
C GLU A 39 10.59 -1.48 8.69
N LEU A 40 10.17 -0.83 7.61
CA LEU A 40 10.59 0.53 7.30
C LEU A 40 9.97 1.51 8.29
N LYS A 41 10.77 2.48 8.77
CA LYS A 41 10.26 3.58 9.57
C LYS A 41 9.39 4.49 8.70
N LYS A 42 8.42 5.16 9.33
CA LYS A 42 7.51 6.09 8.63
C LYS A 42 8.28 7.18 7.86
N GLY A 43 9.35 7.71 8.45
CA GLY A 43 10.23 8.67 7.77
C GLY A 43 10.94 8.10 6.53
N GLU A 44 11.35 6.84 6.58
CA GLU A 44 11.99 6.14 5.44
C GLU A 44 10.98 5.86 4.34
N VAL A 45 9.75 5.46 4.68
CA VAL A 45 8.65 5.29 3.72
C VAL A 45 8.32 6.62 3.03
N ASN A 46 8.27 7.72 3.78
CA ASN A 46 8.02 9.05 3.23
C ASN A 46 9.17 9.50 2.30
N ALA A 47 10.42 9.29 2.70
CA ALA A 47 11.59 9.61 1.88
C ALA A 47 11.62 8.79 0.59
N LEU A 48 11.30 7.49 0.66
CA LEU A 48 11.15 6.64 -0.52
C LEU A 48 10.00 7.10 -1.42
N SER A 49 8.85 7.44 -0.83
CA SER A 49 7.70 7.96 -1.58
C SER A 49 8.05 9.27 -2.31
N GLU A 50 8.77 10.17 -1.66
CA GLU A 50 9.22 11.42 -2.27
C GLU A 50 10.26 11.18 -3.37
N ALA A 51 11.22 10.27 -3.15
CA ALA A 51 12.20 9.89 -4.14
C ALA A 51 11.55 9.26 -5.38
N ILE A 52 10.58 8.35 -5.19
CA ILE A 52 9.77 7.77 -6.27
C ILE A 52 8.96 8.87 -6.98
N GLY A 53 8.33 9.78 -6.24
CA GLY A 53 7.61 10.91 -6.83
C GLY A 53 8.51 11.85 -7.63
N LYS A 54 9.77 12.02 -7.24
CA LYS A 54 10.77 12.81 -7.98
C LYS A 54 11.26 12.08 -9.23
N THR A 55 11.53 10.78 -9.15
CA THR A 55 11.93 9.99 -10.33
C THR A 55 10.79 9.85 -11.34
N CYS A 56 9.55 9.63 -10.89
CA CYS A 56 8.36 9.67 -11.76
C CYS A 56 8.15 11.05 -12.39
N ARG A 57 8.38 12.15 -11.67
CA ARG A 57 8.32 13.50 -12.25
C ARG A 57 9.47 13.77 -13.23
N ALA A 58 10.67 13.29 -12.94
CA ALA A 58 11.82 13.42 -13.83
C ALA A 58 11.66 12.59 -15.12
N THR A 59 11.06 11.39 -15.05
CA THR A 59 10.71 10.62 -16.26
C THR A 59 9.57 11.25 -17.05
N HIS A 60 8.63 11.94 -16.39
CA HIS A 60 7.59 12.74 -17.06
C HIS A 60 8.09 14.05 -17.68
N LEU A 61 9.18 14.64 -17.17
CA LEU A 61 9.76 15.88 -17.69
C LEU A 61 10.81 15.61 -18.78
N ASN A 62 11.58 14.52 -18.67
CA ASN A 62 12.58 14.13 -19.67
C ASN A 62 12.02 13.24 -20.78
N GLY A 63 10.86 12.63 -20.57
CA GLY A 63 10.08 11.97 -21.59
C GLY A 63 8.91 12.87 -21.95
N ALA A 64 8.92 13.43 -23.16
CA ALA A 64 7.69 13.80 -23.83
C ALA A 64 6.75 12.58 -23.80
N THR A 65 5.90 12.47 -22.78
CA THR A 65 4.92 11.39 -22.70
C THR A 65 3.71 11.79 -23.53
N ALA A 66 3.92 11.83 -24.85
CA ALA A 66 3.00 11.11 -25.71
C ALA A 66 2.97 9.69 -25.14
N VAL A 67 1.95 9.35 -24.36
CA VAL A 67 1.71 7.95 -24.02
C VAL A 67 1.61 7.25 -25.37
N PRO A 68 2.46 6.24 -25.68
CA PRO A 68 2.31 5.53 -26.94
C PRO A 68 0.88 5.01 -26.98
N LEU A 69 0.09 5.36 -28.00
CA LEU A 69 -1.31 4.95 -28.14
C LEU A 69 -1.51 3.45 -27.82
N GLN A 70 -0.53 2.63 -28.23
CA GLN A 70 -0.43 1.20 -27.93
C GLN A 70 -0.53 0.83 -26.44
N ARG A 71 -0.07 1.66 -25.49
CA ARG A 71 -0.14 1.37 -24.05
C ARG A 71 -1.50 1.73 -23.45
N VAL A 72 -2.15 2.77 -23.96
CA VAL A 72 -3.53 3.15 -23.56
C VAL A 72 -4.52 2.13 -24.13
N GLU A 73 -4.33 1.72 -25.38
CA GLU A 73 -5.09 0.65 -26.02
C GLU A 73 -5.01 -0.65 -25.23
N LYS A 74 -3.80 -1.08 -24.83
CA LYS A 74 -3.62 -2.27 -23.98
C LYS A 74 -4.32 -2.18 -22.62
N ILE A 75 -4.40 -0.99 -22.01
CA ILE A 75 -5.15 -0.78 -20.77
C ILE A 75 -6.67 -0.85 -21.03
N GLY A 76 -7.14 -0.26 -22.13
CA GLY A 76 -8.53 -0.34 -22.56
C GLY A 76 -8.97 -1.77 -22.88
N GLU A 77 -8.15 -2.52 -23.60
CA GLU A 77 -8.34 -3.94 -23.90
C GLU A 77 -8.33 -4.80 -22.63
N SER A 78 -7.45 -4.52 -21.68
CA SER A 78 -7.44 -5.20 -20.39
C SER A 78 -8.74 -4.99 -19.63
N LYS A 79 -9.25 -3.76 -19.58
CA LYS A 79 -10.54 -3.44 -18.93
C LYS A 79 -11.72 -4.16 -19.62
N ARG A 80 -11.72 -4.23 -20.95
CA ARG A 80 -12.74 -4.97 -21.72
C ARG A 80 -12.68 -6.47 -21.41
N ARG A 81 -11.48 -7.06 -21.34
CA ARG A 81 -11.30 -8.48 -20.99
C ARG A 81 -11.79 -8.80 -19.58
N HIS A 82 -11.51 -7.95 -18.60
CA HIS A 82 -12.03 -8.13 -17.24
C HIS A 82 -13.54 -8.06 -17.21
N LYS A 83 -14.14 -7.06 -17.87
CA LYS A 83 -15.60 -6.91 -17.93
C LYS A 83 -16.29 -8.14 -18.54
N ILE A 84 -15.75 -8.68 -19.63
CA ILE A 84 -16.28 -9.89 -20.29
C ILE A 84 -16.12 -11.11 -19.38
N ALA A 85 -14.97 -11.25 -18.70
CA ALA A 85 -14.75 -12.35 -17.75
C ALA A 85 -15.74 -12.27 -16.57
N ASP A 86 -15.97 -11.08 -16.01
CA ASP A 86 -16.91 -10.86 -14.91
C ASP A 86 -18.36 -11.11 -15.32
N GLU A 87 -18.73 -10.81 -16.57
CA GLU A 87 -20.04 -11.16 -17.14
C GLU A 87 -20.22 -12.67 -17.27
N TYR A 88 -19.22 -13.36 -17.83
CA TYR A 88 -19.26 -14.82 -17.99
C TYR A 88 -19.34 -15.57 -16.65
N VAL A 89 -18.55 -15.14 -15.65
CA VAL A 89 -18.57 -15.75 -14.32
C VAL A 89 -19.94 -15.60 -13.69
N ARG A 90 -20.56 -14.41 -13.76
CA ARG A 90 -21.91 -14.19 -13.23
C ARG A 90 -22.96 -15.08 -13.89
N GLU A 91 -22.92 -15.22 -15.21
CA GLU A 91 -23.85 -16.10 -15.94
C GLU A 91 -23.69 -17.56 -15.49
N LYS A 92 -22.46 -18.04 -15.30
CA LYS A 92 -22.21 -19.40 -14.81
C LYS A 92 -22.67 -19.59 -13.37
N ASP A 93 -22.46 -18.61 -12.51
CA ASP A 93 -22.91 -18.65 -11.12
C ASP A 93 -24.45 -18.68 -11.04
N GLU A 94 -25.15 -17.94 -11.89
CA GLU A 94 -26.62 -17.99 -11.97
C GLU A 94 -27.13 -19.36 -12.42
N ILE A 95 -26.52 -19.96 -13.44
CA ILE A 95 -26.86 -21.32 -13.88
C ILE A 95 -26.58 -22.34 -12.76
N LEU A 96 -25.47 -22.17 -12.05
CA LEU A 96 -25.12 -23.06 -10.94
C LEU A 96 -26.14 -22.93 -9.80
N LYS A 97 -26.53 -21.71 -9.43
CA LYS A 97 -27.55 -21.45 -8.41
C LYS A 97 -28.89 -22.10 -8.78
N GLN A 98 -29.36 -21.90 -10.00
CA GLN A 98 -30.61 -22.52 -10.47
C GLN A 98 -30.54 -24.05 -10.41
N ARG A 99 -29.39 -24.65 -10.75
CA ARG A 99 -29.21 -26.11 -10.62
C ARG A 99 -29.22 -26.57 -9.17
N MET A 100 -28.63 -25.81 -8.27
CA MET A 100 -28.62 -26.12 -6.84
C MET A 100 -30.01 -25.97 -6.22
N GLU A 101 -30.76 -24.93 -6.61
CA GLU A 101 -32.15 -24.70 -6.19
C GLU A 101 -33.05 -25.84 -6.70
N ASN A 102 -32.99 -26.16 -8.00
CA ASN A 102 -33.74 -27.28 -8.56
C ASN A 102 -33.38 -28.63 -7.91
N ALA A 103 -32.10 -28.84 -7.54
CA ALA A 103 -31.66 -30.04 -6.83
C ALA A 103 -32.16 -30.08 -5.38
N ALA A 104 -32.21 -28.94 -4.69
CA ALA A 104 -32.77 -28.81 -3.36
C ALA A 104 -34.29 -29.07 -3.37
N ASP A 105 -35.01 -28.53 -4.36
CA ASP A 105 -36.45 -28.75 -4.53
C ASP A 105 -36.77 -30.22 -4.82
N LEU A 106 -35.92 -30.90 -5.63
CA LEU A 106 -36.03 -32.34 -5.88
C LEU A 106 -35.81 -33.20 -4.63
N LEU A 107 -34.86 -32.81 -3.76
CA LEU A 107 -34.62 -33.49 -2.50
C LEU A 107 -35.79 -33.29 -1.52
N ALA A 108 -36.38 -32.10 -1.48
CA ALA A 108 -37.53 -31.79 -0.63
C ALA A 108 -38.82 -32.53 -1.04
N LEU A 109 -38.93 -33.01 -2.28
CA LEU A 109 -40.06 -33.83 -2.75
C LEU A 109 -39.90 -35.32 -2.47
N LEU A 110 -38.73 -35.75 -2.00
CA LEU A 110 -38.42 -37.15 -1.65
C LEU A 110 -38.51 -37.43 -0.14
N GLU A 111 -38.78 -36.41 0.68
CA GLU A 111 -39.11 -36.49 2.12
C GLU A 111 -40.63 -36.45 2.35
#